data_AF-A0A1L8Z9K5-F1
#
_entry.id   AF-A0A1L8Z9K5-F1
#
_cell.length_a   1.000
_cell.length_b   1.000
_cell.length_c   1.000
_cell.angle_alpha   90.00
_cell.angle_beta   90.00
_cell.angle_gamma   90.00
#
_symmetry.space_group_name_H-M   'P 1'
#
loop_
_entity.id
_entity.type
_entity.pdbx_description
1 polymer ?
#
loop_
_entity_poly.entity_id
_entity_poly.type
_entity_poly.pdbx_seq_one_letter_code
_entity_poly.pdbx_strand_id
1 'polypeptide(L)'
;MENLLNNNNPQENIQAKISFRKDMKTLKMNLPGIDKSLKGYGYKYQNFNEIVEEIENVIEKHNLELDFEQYPISKFIDGQKEHVIRTTFYSTSTGYEFSFDTPMLTENLQWNNENNSKNVVNTVPQLVGSAITYFKRYALVACLHIKSEVDTDAAPIYNNRENENSMPSKQAN
;
A
#
# COMPACT_ATOMS: atom_id res chain seq x y z
N MET A 1 -44.01 -9.33 -6.43
CA MET A 1 -43.11 -10.45 -6.74
C MET A 1 -41.72 -9.96 -6.45
N GLU A 2 -41.21 -10.24 -5.26
CA GLU A 2 -39.78 -10.30 -4.91
C GLU A 2 -39.71 -10.79 -3.46
N ASN A 3 -39.51 -12.11 -3.32
CA ASN A 3 -39.12 -12.68 -2.05
C ASN A 3 -37.66 -12.26 -1.81
N LEU A 4 -37.44 -11.34 -0.87
CA LEU A 4 -36.15 -11.18 -0.22
C LEU A 4 -35.84 -12.50 0.51
N LEU A 5 -35.18 -13.41 -0.19
CA LEU A 5 -34.57 -14.60 0.40
C LEU A 5 -33.44 -14.14 1.33
N ASN A 6 -33.78 -13.79 2.56
CA ASN A 6 -32.85 -13.76 3.68
C ASN A 6 -32.45 -15.21 4.02
N ASN A 7 -31.72 -15.87 3.12
CA ASN A 7 -31.05 -17.13 3.41
C ASN A 7 -29.73 -16.83 4.15
N ASN A 8 -29.82 -16.29 5.36
CA ASN A 8 -28.69 -16.17 6.27
C ASN A 8 -28.66 -17.39 7.18
N ASN A 9 -28.36 -18.57 6.63
CA ASN A 9 -28.09 -19.75 7.42
C ASN A 9 -26.75 -19.56 8.16
N PRO A 10 -26.72 -19.52 9.51
CA PRO A 10 -25.49 -19.29 10.26
C PRO A 10 -24.38 -20.30 9.94
N GLN A 11 -24.74 -21.53 9.57
CA GLN A 11 -23.78 -22.58 9.22
C GLN A 11 -23.08 -22.32 7.88
N GLU A 12 -23.81 -21.81 6.87
CA GLU A 12 -23.24 -21.43 5.57
C GLU A 12 -22.26 -20.27 5.72
N ASN A 13 -22.59 -19.27 6.53
CA ASN A 13 -21.70 -18.14 6.83
C ASN A 13 -20.41 -18.58 7.54
N ILE A 14 -20.48 -19.57 8.44
CA ILE A 14 -19.29 -20.13 9.09
C ILE A 14 -18.41 -20.87 8.07
N GLN A 15 -19.02 -21.68 7.19
CA GLN A 15 -18.25 -22.40 6.17
C GLN A 15 -17.61 -21.47 5.14
N ALA A 16 -18.32 -20.45 4.69
CA ALA A 16 -17.78 -19.41 3.81
C ALA A 16 -16.55 -18.74 4.43
N LYS A 17 -16.64 -18.35 5.72
CA LYS A 17 -15.52 -17.77 6.47
C LYS A 17 -14.34 -18.74 6.63
N ILE A 18 -14.60 -20.03 6.83
CA ILE A 18 -13.55 -21.06 6.93
C ILE A 18 -12.85 -21.22 5.57
N SER A 19 -13.61 -21.32 4.48
CA SER A 19 -13.07 -21.45 3.13
C SER A 19 -12.19 -20.25 2.77
N PHE A 20 -12.73 -19.05 2.93
CA PHE A 20 -12.00 -17.80 2.72
C PHE A 20 -10.69 -17.73 3.51
N ARG A 21 -10.70 -18.16 4.78
CA ARG A 21 -9.49 -18.17 5.62
C ARG A 21 -8.44 -19.18 5.16
N LYS A 22 -8.86 -20.30 4.56
CA LYS A 22 -7.93 -21.28 3.97
C LYS A 22 -7.25 -20.67 2.75
N ASP A 23 -8.01 -20.02 1.88
CA ASP A 23 -7.47 -19.38 0.68
C ASP A 23 -6.52 -18.23 1.03
N MET A 24 -6.93 -17.35 1.95
CA MET A 24 -6.05 -16.30 2.47
C MET A 24 -4.76 -16.86 3.10
N LYS A 25 -4.83 -18.01 3.80
CA LYS A 25 -3.64 -18.66 4.34
C LYS A 25 -2.74 -19.17 3.21
N THR A 26 -3.31 -19.82 2.19
CA THR A 26 -2.55 -20.32 1.04
C THR A 26 -1.88 -19.16 0.29
N LEU A 27 -2.60 -18.07 0.04
CA LEU A 27 -2.04 -16.85 -0.56
C LEU A 27 -0.81 -16.36 0.22
N LYS A 28 -0.96 -16.10 1.53
CA LYS A 28 0.15 -15.57 2.36
C LYS A 28 1.36 -16.50 2.44
N MET A 29 1.16 -17.82 2.35
CA MET A 29 2.26 -18.79 2.43
C MET A 29 3.02 -18.98 1.10
N ASN A 30 2.41 -18.62 -0.02
CA ASN A 30 3.00 -18.81 -1.34
C ASN A 30 3.45 -17.50 -2.00
N LEU A 31 3.14 -16.34 -1.41
CA LEU A 31 3.68 -15.06 -1.85
C LEU A 31 5.19 -15.01 -1.65
N PRO A 32 5.97 -14.66 -2.70
CA PRO A 32 7.40 -14.48 -2.57
C PRO A 32 7.72 -13.22 -1.74
N GLY A 33 8.98 -13.10 -1.33
CA GLY A 33 9.51 -11.80 -0.94
C GLY A 33 9.60 -10.90 -2.17
N ILE A 34 9.24 -9.63 -2.01
CA ILE A 34 9.30 -8.63 -3.09
C ILE A 34 10.26 -7.53 -2.66
N ASP A 35 11.35 -7.39 -3.41
CA ASP A 35 12.41 -6.44 -3.11
C ASP A 35 11.95 -4.99 -3.32
N LYS A 36 12.55 -4.09 -2.53
CA LYS A 36 12.36 -2.64 -2.69
C LYS A 36 13.22 -2.14 -3.86
N SER A 37 12.74 -2.34 -5.09
CA SER A 37 13.44 -2.04 -6.35
C SER A 37 13.42 -0.55 -6.74
N LEU A 38 12.40 0.20 -6.31
CA LEU A 38 12.20 1.61 -6.67
C LEU A 38 12.79 2.55 -5.62
N LYS A 39 13.17 3.76 -6.03
CA LYS A 39 13.73 4.83 -5.17
C LYS A 39 12.91 6.12 -5.30
N GLY A 40 12.65 6.80 -4.19
CA GLY A 40 12.02 8.13 -4.17
C GLY A 40 12.12 8.76 -2.79
N TYR A 41 12.27 10.09 -2.73
CA TYR A 41 12.40 10.86 -1.49
C TYR A 41 13.43 10.31 -0.48
N GLY A 42 14.55 9.76 -0.98
CA GLY A 42 15.60 9.16 -0.14
C GLY A 42 15.34 7.72 0.34
N TYR A 43 14.18 7.13 0.04
CA TYR A 43 13.81 5.79 0.48
C TYR A 43 13.63 4.82 -0.69
N LYS A 44 13.84 3.53 -0.42
CA LYS A 44 13.48 2.45 -1.34
C LYS A 44 12.08 1.92 -1.03
N TYR A 45 11.33 1.51 -2.05
CA TYR A 45 10.00 0.91 -1.89
C TYR A 45 9.74 -0.14 -2.96
N GLN A 46 8.82 -1.09 -2.68
CA GLN A 46 8.40 -2.07 -3.68
C GLN A 46 7.56 -1.45 -4.78
N ASN A 47 7.62 -2.00 -5.98
CA ASN A 47 6.71 -1.62 -7.04
C ASN A 47 5.28 -2.11 -6.71
N PHE A 48 4.29 -1.23 -6.85
CA PHE A 48 2.90 -1.60 -6.58
C PHE A 48 2.38 -2.63 -7.59
N ASN A 49 2.76 -2.50 -8.87
CA ASN A 49 2.30 -3.40 -9.92
C ASN A 49 2.89 -4.80 -9.72
N GLU A 50 4.17 -4.91 -9.37
CA GLU A 50 4.80 -6.20 -9.05
C GLU A 50 4.10 -6.88 -7.87
N ILE A 51 3.66 -6.12 -6.86
CA ILE A 51 2.88 -6.69 -5.74
C ILE A 51 1.54 -7.24 -6.23
N VAL A 52 0.81 -6.49 -7.07
CA VAL A 52 -0.49 -6.91 -7.59
C VAL A 52 -0.34 -8.15 -8.47
N GLU A 53 0.61 -8.14 -9.41
CA GLU A 53 0.89 -9.25 -10.31
C GLU A 53 1.26 -10.53 -9.53
N GLU A 54 2.09 -10.44 -8.49
CA GLU A 54 2.44 -11.60 -7.67
C GLU A 54 1.25 -12.15 -6.85
N ILE A 55 0.34 -11.28 -6.39
CA ILE A 55 -0.89 -11.71 -5.72
C ILE A 55 -1.79 -12.47 -6.71
N GLU A 56 -2.03 -11.89 -7.89
CA GLU A 56 -2.84 -12.50 -8.96
C GLU A 56 -2.23 -13.84 -9.39
N ASN A 57 -0.92 -13.90 -9.61
CA ASN A 57 -0.20 -15.13 -9.96
C ASN A 57 -0.39 -16.24 -8.93
N VAL A 58 -0.33 -15.93 -7.63
CA VAL A 58 -0.54 -16.94 -6.58
C VAL A 58 -2.00 -17.40 -6.52
N ILE A 59 -2.96 -16.48 -6.69
CA ILE A 59 -4.39 -16.81 -6.76
C ILE A 59 -4.65 -17.79 -7.92
N GLU A 60 -4.17 -17.47 -9.12
CA GLU A 60 -4.34 -18.32 -10.31
C GLU A 60 -3.62 -19.67 -10.16
N LYS A 61 -2.35 -19.66 -9.78
CA LYS A 61 -1.52 -20.87 -9.66
C LYS A 61 -2.09 -21.88 -8.66
N HIS A 62 -2.74 -21.41 -7.60
CA HIS A 62 -3.33 -22.27 -6.57
C HIS A 62 -4.85 -22.43 -6.72
N ASN A 63 -5.46 -21.86 -7.77
CA ASN A 63 -6.89 -21.90 -8.03
C ASN A 63 -7.72 -21.49 -6.79
N LEU A 64 -7.35 -20.35 -6.19
CA LEU A 64 -8.01 -19.82 -5.01
C LEU A 64 -9.33 -19.16 -5.40
N GLU A 65 -10.39 -19.36 -4.62
CA GLU A 65 -11.67 -18.67 -4.82
C GLU A 65 -11.65 -17.32 -4.10
N LEU A 66 -10.68 -16.49 -4.47
CA LEU A 66 -10.30 -15.27 -3.77
C LEU A 66 -9.96 -14.17 -4.78
N ASP A 67 -10.40 -12.96 -4.51
CA ASP A 67 -9.97 -11.76 -5.24
C ASP A 67 -9.91 -10.56 -4.27
N PHE A 68 -9.37 -9.43 -4.72
CA PHE A 68 -9.23 -8.24 -3.91
C PHE A 68 -9.39 -6.94 -4.70
N GLU A 69 -9.80 -5.89 -3.98
CA GLU A 69 -9.99 -4.56 -4.55
C GLU A 69 -9.55 -3.47 -3.58
N GLN A 70 -9.13 -2.32 -4.13
CA GLN A 70 -8.71 -1.17 -3.34
C GLN A 70 -9.27 0.14 -3.88
N TYR A 71 -10.06 0.84 -3.06
CA TYR A 71 -10.66 2.13 -3.42
C TYR A 71 -10.32 3.25 -2.43
N PRO A 72 -9.99 4.46 -2.91
CA PRO A 72 -10.00 5.64 -2.07
C PRO A 72 -11.45 6.00 -1.73
N ILE A 73 -11.78 6.10 -0.45
CA ILE A 73 -13.09 6.52 0.03
C ILE A 73 -12.94 7.64 1.07
N SER A 74 -14.01 8.39 1.28
CA SER A 74 -14.12 9.33 2.40
C SER A 74 -15.16 8.82 3.37
N LYS A 75 -14.87 8.85 4.67
CA LYS A 75 -15.82 8.53 5.73
C LYS A 75 -15.82 9.61 6.79
N PHE A 76 -16.90 9.69 7.57
CA PHE A 76 -16.98 10.56 8.73
C PHE A 76 -16.81 9.71 9.99
N ILE A 77 -15.80 10.02 10.79
CA ILE A 77 -15.56 9.44 12.12
C ILE A 77 -15.58 10.60 13.11
N ASP A 78 -16.44 10.52 14.12
CA ASP A 78 -16.58 11.54 15.15
C ASP A 78 -16.78 12.97 14.60
N GLY A 79 -17.49 13.07 13.46
CA GLY A 79 -17.75 14.34 12.76
C GLY A 79 -16.59 14.87 11.92
N GLN A 80 -15.42 14.21 11.93
CA GLN A 80 -14.27 14.53 11.11
C GLN A 80 -14.25 13.69 9.83
N LYS A 81 -13.94 14.33 8.69
CA LYS A 81 -13.83 13.64 7.40
C LYS A 81 -12.44 13.02 7.29
N GLU A 82 -12.39 11.71 7.19
CA GLU A 82 -11.17 10.95 6.94
C GLU A 82 -11.12 10.42 5.50
N HIS A 83 -9.95 10.56 4.88
CA HIS A 83 -9.62 9.94 3.60
C HIS A 83 -8.87 8.63 3.86
N VAL A 84 -9.41 7.53 3.36
CA VAL A 84 -8.84 6.19 3.57
C VAL A 84 -8.77 5.41 2.25
N ILE A 85 -7.85 4.46 2.19
CA ILE A 85 -7.89 3.39 1.20
C ILE A 85 -8.58 2.19 1.84
N ARG A 86 -9.76 1.83 1.34
CA ARG A 86 -10.41 0.56 1.69
C ARG A 86 -9.78 -0.54 0.86
N THR A 87 -9.27 -1.58 1.53
CA THR A 87 -8.86 -2.83 0.90
C THR A 87 -9.86 -3.90 1.27
N THR A 88 -10.44 -4.56 0.29
CA THR A 88 -11.38 -5.67 0.48
C THR A 88 -10.79 -6.91 -0.16
N PHE A 89 -10.69 -7.99 0.59
CA PHE A 89 -10.50 -9.34 0.06
C PHE A 89 -11.84 -10.06 0.10
N TYR A 90 -12.22 -10.74 -0.96
CA TYR A 90 -13.52 -11.40 -1.04
C TYR A 90 -13.44 -12.76 -1.69
N SER A 91 -14.32 -13.67 -1.27
CA SER A 91 -14.46 -14.96 -1.91
C SER A 91 -15.34 -14.85 -3.15
N THR A 92 -14.83 -15.30 -4.31
CA THR A 92 -15.55 -15.25 -5.58
C THR A 92 -16.68 -16.28 -5.67
N SER A 93 -16.66 -17.32 -4.83
CA SER A 93 -17.69 -18.38 -4.80
C SER A 93 -18.79 -18.12 -3.76
N THR A 94 -18.43 -17.58 -2.59
CA THR A 94 -19.38 -17.41 -1.48
C THR A 94 -19.80 -15.96 -1.23
N GLY A 95 -19.10 -14.98 -1.81
CA GLY A 95 -19.30 -13.56 -1.50
C GLY A 95 -18.91 -13.16 -0.08
N TYR A 96 -18.12 -13.98 0.64
CA TYR A 96 -17.63 -13.60 1.97
C TYR A 96 -16.54 -12.55 1.82
N GLU A 97 -16.67 -11.42 2.51
CA GLU A 97 -15.76 -10.29 2.41
C GLU A 97 -15.00 -10.05 3.73
N PHE A 98 -13.77 -9.59 3.58
CA PHE A 98 -12.95 -9.03 4.64
C PHE A 98 -12.37 -7.69 4.17
N SER A 99 -12.89 -6.59 4.74
CA SER A 99 -12.45 -5.23 4.42
C SER A 99 -11.75 -4.57 5.59
N PHE A 100 -10.77 -3.72 5.29
CA PHE A 100 -10.14 -2.83 6.25
C PHE A 100 -9.78 -1.48 5.60
N ASP A 101 -9.71 -0.43 6.42
CA ASP A 101 -9.43 0.92 5.97
C ASP A 101 -8.02 1.34 6.40
N THR A 102 -7.22 1.85 5.46
CA THR A 102 -5.89 2.43 5.71
C THR A 102 -5.99 3.96 5.64
N PRO A 103 -5.80 4.68 6.76
CA PRO A 103 -5.82 6.14 6.77
C PRO A 103 -4.71 6.73 5.89
N MET A 104 -5.07 7.67 5.01
CA MET A 104 -4.09 8.32 4.12
C MET A 104 -3.37 9.52 4.76
N LEU A 105 -3.84 10.02 5.91
CA LEU A 105 -3.27 11.17 6.62
C LEU A 105 -2.93 12.37 5.70
N THR A 106 -3.77 12.61 4.68
CA THR A 106 -3.48 13.55 3.58
C THR A 106 -3.33 15.00 4.03
N GLU A 107 -3.88 15.34 5.20
CA GLU A 107 -3.76 16.65 5.85
C GLU A 107 -2.31 17.03 6.21
N ASN A 108 -1.42 16.02 6.35
CA ASN A 108 -0.01 16.21 6.65
C ASN A 108 0.89 16.19 5.40
N LEU A 109 0.33 16.03 4.19
CA LEU A 109 1.09 16.08 2.95
C LEU A 109 1.51 17.52 2.67
N GLN A 110 2.74 17.86 3.07
CA GLN A 110 3.31 19.17 2.81
C GLN A 110 3.85 19.26 1.39
N TRP A 111 3.53 20.38 0.74
CA TRP A 111 4.14 20.77 -0.52
C TRP A 111 5.59 21.19 -0.27
N ASN A 112 6.55 20.31 -0.55
CA ASN A 112 7.96 20.68 -0.52
C ASN A 112 8.44 20.93 -1.95
N ASN A 113 8.69 22.20 -2.28
CA ASN A 113 9.57 22.56 -3.39
C ASN A 113 11.01 22.24 -2.98
N GLU A 114 11.34 20.96 -2.84
CA GLU A 114 12.73 20.57 -2.68
C GLU A 114 13.44 20.79 -4.00
N ASN A 115 14.32 21.80 -3.96
CA ASN A 115 15.07 22.43 -5.03
C ASN A 115 14.38 23.66 -5.62
N ASN A 116 15.08 24.79 -5.53
CA ASN A 116 14.98 25.93 -6.45
C ASN A 116 15.28 25.53 -7.93
N SER A 117 15.06 24.27 -8.30
CA SER A 117 15.09 23.79 -9.66
C SER A 117 13.78 24.22 -10.30
N LYS A 118 13.83 25.39 -10.96
CA LYS A 118 12.85 25.78 -11.97
C LYS A 118 12.60 24.56 -12.86
N ASN A 119 11.38 24.02 -12.85
CA ASN A 119 10.70 23.26 -13.93
C ASN A 119 10.07 21.90 -13.59
N VAL A 120 9.98 21.43 -12.34
CA VAL A 120 9.09 20.28 -12.03
C VAL A 120 8.27 20.55 -10.77
N VAL A 121 7.09 21.14 -10.98
CA VAL A 121 6.05 21.35 -9.98
C VAL A 121 5.10 20.16 -10.09
N ASN A 122 5.16 19.19 -9.16
CA ASN A 122 4.21 18.08 -9.13
C ASN A 122 2.81 18.63 -8.87
N THR A 123 1.92 18.66 -9.85
CA THR A 123 0.55 19.19 -9.67
C THR A 123 -0.18 18.50 -8.51
N VAL A 124 -1.13 19.17 -7.84
CA VAL A 124 -1.94 18.57 -6.74
C VAL A 124 -2.50 17.19 -7.11
N PRO A 125 -3.02 16.94 -8.34
CA PRO A 125 -3.42 15.61 -8.78
C PRO A 125 -2.30 14.57 -8.76
N GLN A 126 -1.06 14.94 -9.14
CA GLN A 126 0.09 14.03 -9.10
C GLN A 126 0.48 13.67 -7.66
N LEU A 127 0.43 14.64 -6.74
CA LEU A 127 0.67 14.40 -5.32
C LEU A 127 -0.38 13.43 -4.74
N VAL A 128 -1.67 13.71 -4.97
CA VAL A 128 -2.77 12.84 -4.52
C VAL A 128 -2.66 11.45 -5.13
N GLY A 129 -2.38 11.34 -6.42
CA GLY A 129 -2.17 10.07 -7.10
C GLY A 129 -1.04 9.25 -6.49
N SER A 130 0.11 9.89 -6.23
CA SER A 130 1.25 9.22 -5.59
C SER A 130 0.95 8.74 -4.16
N ALA A 131 0.19 9.52 -3.39
CA ALA A 131 -0.26 9.15 -2.05
C ALA A 131 -1.20 7.94 -2.11
N ILE A 132 -2.17 7.92 -3.03
CA ILE A 132 -3.09 6.78 -3.21
C ILE A 132 -2.29 5.51 -3.49
N THR A 133 -1.37 5.54 -4.46
CA THR A 133 -0.52 4.39 -4.78
C THR A 133 0.33 3.95 -3.60
N TYR A 134 0.87 4.90 -2.82
CA TYR A 134 1.64 4.62 -1.62
C TYR A 134 0.82 3.83 -0.59
N PHE A 135 -0.37 4.33 -0.21
CA PHE A 135 -1.19 3.67 0.81
C PHE A 135 -1.76 2.34 0.33
N LYS A 136 -2.14 2.22 -0.94
CA LYS A 136 -2.54 0.94 -1.56
C LYS A 136 -1.47 -0.14 -1.39
N ARG A 137 -0.22 0.20 -1.70
CA ARG A 137 0.93 -0.69 -1.57
C ARG A 137 1.11 -1.20 -0.15
N TYR A 138 1.19 -0.29 0.83
CA TYR A 138 1.47 -0.69 2.20
C TYR A 138 0.31 -1.44 2.86
N ALA A 139 -0.93 -1.17 2.45
CA ALA A 139 -2.08 -1.95 2.89
C ALA A 139 -1.96 -3.44 2.49
N LEU A 140 -1.54 -3.73 1.25
CA LEU A 140 -1.32 -5.11 0.78
C LEU A 140 -0.11 -5.76 1.46
N VAL A 141 1.04 -5.07 1.48
CA VAL A 141 2.28 -5.59 2.08
C VAL A 141 2.06 -5.96 3.55
N ALA A 142 1.42 -5.08 4.32
CA ALA A 142 1.14 -5.33 5.73
C ALA A 142 0.12 -6.47 5.93
N CYS A 143 -1.00 -6.45 5.19
CA CYS A 143 -2.07 -7.44 5.37
C CYS A 143 -1.64 -8.85 4.98
N LEU A 144 -0.85 -8.98 3.90
CA LEU A 144 -0.42 -10.26 3.34
C LEU A 144 0.92 -10.75 3.91
N HIS A 145 1.59 -9.96 4.75
CA HIS A 145 2.92 -10.26 5.28
C HIS A 145 3.97 -10.51 4.19
N ILE A 146 3.92 -9.71 3.10
CA ILE A 146 4.90 -9.80 2.03
C ILE A 146 6.26 -9.39 2.59
N LYS A 147 7.20 -10.34 2.57
CA LYS A 147 8.57 -10.10 3.03
C LYS A 147 9.21 -9.03 2.16
N SER A 148 9.75 -8.00 2.79
CA SER A 148 10.22 -6.80 2.08
C SER A 148 11.43 -6.14 2.72
N GLU A 149 12.01 -6.76 3.74
CA GLU A 149 13.09 -6.17 4.51
C GLU A 149 14.44 -6.36 3.83
N VAL A 150 15.01 -5.23 3.42
CA VAL A 150 16.43 -4.96 3.59
C VAL A 150 16.50 -4.06 4.82
N ASP A 151 17.08 -4.53 5.91
CA ASP A 151 17.32 -3.76 7.15
C ASP A 151 18.09 -2.47 6.81
N THR A 152 17.39 -1.34 6.78
CA THR A 152 17.97 -0.01 6.48
C THR A 152 17.45 1.09 7.41
N ASP A 153 16.73 0.69 8.45
CA ASP A 153 15.76 1.45 9.22
C ASP A 153 16.39 2.45 10.19
N ALA A 154 17.71 2.34 10.39
CA ALA A 154 18.47 3.16 11.32
C ALA A 154 19.54 4.02 10.63
N ALA A 155 19.40 4.34 9.33
CA ALA A 155 20.21 5.43 8.77
C ALA A 155 19.63 6.77 9.26
N PRO A 156 20.33 7.55 10.10
CA PRO A 156 19.89 8.89 10.44
C PRO A 156 19.79 9.69 9.15
N ILE A 157 18.75 10.52 9.02
CA ILE A 157 18.78 11.62 8.05
C ILE A 157 19.90 12.55 8.51
N TYR A 158 21.14 12.25 8.11
CA TYR A 158 22.21 13.22 8.21
C TYR A 158 21.87 14.31 7.20
N ASN A 159 21.45 15.46 7.74
CA ASN A 159 21.50 16.72 7.03
C ASN A 159 22.94 16.91 6.53
N ASN A 160 23.22 16.52 5.29
CA ASN A 160 24.42 16.96 4.59
C ASN A 160 24.27 18.44 4.30
N ARG A 161 24.46 19.27 5.33
CA ARG A 161 25.11 20.56 5.14
C ARG A 161 26.59 20.26 5.00
N GLU A 162 26.99 19.83 3.81
CA GLU A 162 28.39 19.97 3.44
C GLU A 162 28.68 21.47 3.49
N ASN A 163 29.49 21.86 4.48
CA ASN A 163 30.09 23.19 4.54
C ASN A 163 30.94 23.37 3.28
N GLU A 164 30.35 23.97 2.25
CA GLU A 164 31.09 24.70 1.21
C GLU A 164 31.74 25.92 1.86
N ASN A 165 32.83 25.70 2.59
CA ASN A 165 33.83 26.72 2.93
C ASN A 165 35.16 26.02 3.27
N SER A 166 35.65 25.21 2.32
CA SER A 166 37.06 24.84 2.28
C SER A 166 37.68 25.65 1.14
N MET A 167 38.19 26.85 1.46
CA MET A 167 38.98 27.63 0.50
C MET A 167 40.19 26.80 0.01
N PRO A 168 40.51 26.80 -1.29
CA PRO A 168 41.77 26.24 -1.75
C PRO A 168 42.91 27.19 -1.36
N SER A 169 43.79 26.75 -0.47
CA SER A 169 45.06 27.43 -0.24
C SER A 169 45.89 27.38 -1.51
N LYS A 170 45.95 28.51 -2.23
CA LYS A 170 47.03 28.80 -3.18
C LYS A 170 48.35 28.75 -2.41
N GLN A 171 49.21 27.77 -2.71
CA GLN A 171 50.65 27.97 -2.57
C GLN A 171 51.17 28.37 -3.95
N ALA A 172 51.57 29.65 -4.05
CA ALA A 172 52.41 30.17 -5.10
C ALA A 172 53.70 30.66 -4.43
N ASN A 173 54.81 30.16 -4.98
CA ASN A 173 56.23 30.47 -4.76
C ASN A 173 56.87 30.04 -3.43
#